data_AF-Q71HP8-F1
#
_entry.id   AF-Q71HP8-F1
#
_cell.length_a   1.000
_cell.length_b   1.000
_cell.length_c   1.000
_cell.angle_alpha   90.00
_cell.angle_beta   90.00
_cell.angle_gamma   90.00
#
_symmetry.space_group_name_H-M   'P 1'
#
loop_
_entity.id
_entity.type
_entity.pdbx_description
1 polymer ?
#
loop_
_entity_poly.entity_id
_entity_poly.type
_entity_poly.pdbx_seq_one_letter_code
_entity_poly.pdbx_strand_id
1 'polypeptide(L)' 'ILFIDTTETNVLYDRTRNEFNPIDISSYNISERSWSENQIMQSYHGGKQDLISVVLSKI' A
#
# COMPACT_ATOMS: atom_id res chain seq x y z
N ILE A 1 -9.45 0.90 -2.24
CA ILE A 1 -8.92 1.68 -1.09
C ILE A 1 -7.60 2.30 -1.52
N LEU A 2 -7.28 3.53 -1.10
CA LEU A 2 -5.96 4.13 -1.37
C LEU A 2 -5.04 3.78 -0.21
N PHE A 3 -4.61 2.53 -0.16
CA PHE A 3 -3.89 1.95 0.97
C PHE A 3 -2.60 2.72 1.26
N ILE A 4 -2.45 3.20 2.51
CA ILE A 4 -1.33 4.07 2.90
C ILE A 4 -0.09 3.25 3.24
N ASP A 5 -0.19 2.37 4.22
CA ASP A 5 0.98 1.69 4.79
C ASP A 5 1.28 0.40 4.01
N THR A 6 1.99 0.57 2.90
CA THR A 6 2.47 -0.52 2.04
C THR A 6 3.83 -1.06 2.48
N THR A 7 4.20 -0.95 3.75
CA THR A 7 5.45 -1.56 4.25
C THR A 7 5.34 -3.08 4.32
N GLU A 8 6.46 -3.77 4.17
CA GLU A 8 6.51 -5.24 4.32
C GLU A 8 6.00 -5.69 5.69
N THR A 9 6.31 -4.93 6.74
CA THR A 9 5.89 -5.22 8.12
C THR A 9 4.39 -5.15 8.32
N ASN A 10 3.66 -4.50 7.40
CA ASN A 10 2.21 -4.33 7.48
C ASN A 10 1.43 -5.34 6.61
N VAL A 11 2.10 -6.35 6.04
CA VAL A 11 1.46 -7.36 5.18
C VAL A 11 1.89 -8.77 5.58
N LEU A 12 0.91 -9.64 5.82
CA LEU A 12 1.11 -11.06 6.07
C LEU A 12 0.88 -11.86 4.80
N TYR A 13 1.81 -12.76 4.47
CA TYR A 13 1.64 -13.68 3.35
C TYR A 13 1.12 -15.04 3.82
N ASP A 14 -0.11 -15.39 3.45
CA ASP A 14 -0.68 -16.73 3.59
C ASP A 14 -0.24 -17.59 2.41
N ARG A 15 0.82 -18.38 2.61
CA ARG A 15 1.36 -19.28 1.59
C ARG A 15 0.38 -20.40 1.20
N THR A 16 -0.51 -20.81 2.09
CA THR A 16 -1.47 -21.90 1.80
C THR A 16 -2.52 -21.48 0.81
N ARG A 17 -2.92 -20.20 0.85
CA ARG A 17 -3.89 -19.59 -0.06
C ARG A 17 -3.26 -18.74 -1.16
N ASN A 18 -1.96 -18.48 -1.08
CA ASN A 18 -1.25 -17.52 -1.92
C ASN A 18 -1.87 -16.11 -1.84
N GLU A 19 -2.13 -15.65 -0.62
CA GLU A 19 -2.80 -14.37 -0.35
C GLU A 19 -1.89 -13.44 0.46
N PHE A 20 -1.91 -12.15 0.12
CA PHE A 20 -1.28 -11.09 0.91
C PHE A 20 -2.36 -10.31 1.66
N ASN A 21 -2.27 -10.30 2.99
CA ASN A 21 -3.28 -9.75 3.88
C ASN A 21 -2.69 -8.54 4.65
N PRO A 22 -3.22 -7.32 4.46
CA PRO A 22 -2.76 -6.16 5.22
C PRO A 22 -3.17 -6.26 6.70
N ILE A 23 -2.33 -5.75 7.61
CA ILE A 23 -2.55 -5.77 9.06
C ILE A 23 -3.31 -4.51 9.49
N ASP A 24 -2.69 -3.34 9.35
CA ASP A 24 -3.29 -2.04 9.64
C ASP A 24 -3.77 -1.40 8.34
N ILE A 25 -5.08 -1.16 8.23
CA ILE A 25 -5.72 -0.66 7.02
C ILE A 25 -6.17 0.78 7.22
N SER A 26 -5.46 1.69 6.57
CA SER A 26 -5.83 3.11 6.45
C SER A 26 -5.80 3.55 4.98
N SER A 27 -6.54 4.63 4.67
CA SER A 27 -6.69 5.15 3.31
C SER A 27 -6.36 6.64 3.26
N TYR A 28 -5.70 7.09 2.19
CA TYR A 28 -5.61 8.51 1.90
C TYR A 28 -7.02 9.12 1.81
N ASN A 29 -7.18 10.32 2.37
CA ASN A 29 -8.43 11.06 2.35
C ASN A 29 -8.25 12.34 1.53
N ILE A 30 -9.09 12.52 0.50
CA ILE A 30 -9.13 13.74 -0.28
C ILE A 30 -9.99 14.74 0.50
N SER A 31 -9.35 15.76 1.08
CA SER A 31 -10.07 16.83 1.77
C SER A 31 -9.54 18.20 1.35
N GLU A 32 -10.43 19.20 1.25
CA GLU A 32 -10.09 20.56 0.83
C GLU A 32 -9.06 21.26 1.73
N ARG A 33 -8.88 20.78 2.96
CA ARG A 33 -7.89 21.30 3.93
C ARG A 33 -6.58 20.50 3.96
N SER A 34 -6.44 19.45 3.16
CA SER A 34 -5.29 18.55 3.20
C SER A 34 -4.66 18.34 1.83
N TRP A 35 -4.00 17.20 1.67
CA TRP A 35 -3.33 16.74 0.46
C TRP A 35 -4.22 16.88 -0.77
N SER A 36 -3.63 17.42 -1.85
CA SER A 36 -4.30 17.45 -3.15
C SER A 36 -4.41 16.04 -3.74
N GLU A 37 -5.39 15.85 -4.61
CA GLU A 37 -5.61 14.57 -5.30
C GLU A 37 -4.35 14.09 -6.03
N ASN A 38 -3.61 14.99 -6.69
CA ASN A 38 -2.35 14.64 -7.36
C ASN A 38 -1.29 14.12 -6.39
N GLN A 39 -1.15 14.74 -5.21
CA GLN A 39 -0.19 14.28 -4.19
C GLN A 39 -0.58 12.90 -3.66
N ILE A 40 -1.87 12.70 -3.38
CA ILE A 40 -2.41 11.41 -2.92
C ILE A 40 -2.13 10.33 -3.95
N MET A 41 -2.44 10.58 -5.22
CA MET A 41 -2.25 9.61 -6.29
C MET A 41 -0.77 9.30 -6.50
N GLN A 42 0.11 10.31 -6.48
CA GLN A 42 1.54 10.10 -6.60
C GLN A 42 2.10 9.23 -5.45
N SER A 43 1.74 9.54 -4.21
CA SER A 43 2.21 8.78 -3.03
C SER A 43 1.64 7.37 -2.98
N TYR A 44 0.35 7.20 -3.29
CA TYR A 44 -0.28 5.89 -3.38
C TYR A 44 0.38 5.02 -4.47
N HIS A 45 0.64 5.59 -5.65
CA HIS A 45 1.30 4.87 -6.73
C HIS A 45 2.72 4.46 -6.35
N GLY A 46 3.50 5.33 -5.71
CA GLY A 46 4.85 5.03 -5.23
C GLY A 46 4.85 3.85 -4.25
N GLY A 47 4.11 3.96 -3.15
CA GLY A 47 4.06 2.91 -2.12
C GLY A 47 3.59 1.55 -2.67
N LYS A 48 2.60 1.57 -3.56
CA LYS A 48 2.15 0.36 -4.26
C LYS A 48 3.28 -0.30 -5.07
N GLN A 49 4.03 0.45 -5.86
CA GLN A 49 5.11 -0.10 -6.67
C GLN A 49 6.28 -0.59 -5.82
N ASP A 50 6.58 0.08 -4.71
CA ASP A 50 7.61 -0.33 -3.78
C ASP A 50 7.30 -1.69 -3.16
N LEU A 51 6.07 -1.89 -2.67
CA LEU A 51 5.67 -3.18 -2.10
C LEU A 51 5.66 -4.30 -3.14
N ILE A 52 5.19 -4.02 -4.36
CA ILE A 52 5.26 -4.99 -5.47
C ILE A 52 6.72 -5.38 -5.74
N SER A 53 7.64 -4.41 -5.77
CA SER A 53 9.06 -4.67 -5.99
C SER A 53 9.68 -5.50 -4.88
N VAL A 54 9.27 -5.29 -3.62
CA VAL A 54 9.67 -6.13 -2.48
C VAL A 54 9.15 -7.56 -2.61
N VAL A 55 7.93 -7.75 -3.10
CA VAL A 55 7.39 -9.11 -3.35
C VAL A 55 8.16 -9.79 -4.49
N LEU A 56 8.39 -9.09 -5.60
CA LEU A 56 9.10 -9.62 -6.76
C LEU A 56 10.55 -9.99 -6.46
N SER A 57 11.23 -9.28 -5.55
CA SER A 57 12.60 -9.58 -5.16
C SER A 57 12.75 -10.84 -4.29
N LYS A 58 11.64 -11.41 -3.83
CA LYS A 58 11.58 -12.62 -2.99
C LYS A 58 11.08 -13.86 -3.75
N ILE A 59 10.85 -13.73 -5.06
CA ILE A 59 10.56 -14.83 -5.98
C ILE A 59 11.88 -15.49 -6.37
#